data_AF-A0A7S0NXY3-F1
#
_entry.id   AF-A0A7S0NXY3-F1
#
_cell.length_a   1.000
_cell.length_b   1.000
_cell.length_c   1.000
_cell.angle_alpha   90.00
_cell.angle_beta   90.00
_cell.angle_gamma   90.00
#
_symmetry.space_group_name_H-M   'P 1'
#
loop_
_entity.id
_entity.type
_entity.pdbx_description
1 polymer ?
#
loop_
_entity_poly.entity_id
_entity_poly.type
_entity_poly.pdbx_seq_one_letter_code
_entity_poly.pdbx_strand_id
1 'polypeptide(L)'
;SAGGAGGSGGRSDQSGAGVSPGVVRPPASPTLWLTSLELVDWYAKPPEGALVAAVHLEREVVYWSPRVQVPAAAGASVSFELRGVAVAGDVRVSVFALD
;
A
#
# COMPACT_ATOMS: atom_id res chain seq x y z
N SER A 1 -4.22 -34.29 -65.53
CA SER A 1 -5.47 -34.85 -65.01
C SER A 1 -5.18 -35.65 -63.76
N ALA A 2 -5.95 -35.40 -62.69
CA ALA A 2 -5.98 -36.09 -61.39
C ALA A 2 -4.66 -36.05 -60.59
N GLY A 3 -4.63 -35.67 -59.31
CA GLY A 3 -5.67 -35.44 -58.32
C GLY A 3 -4.97 -35.63 -56.98
N GLY A 4 -4.73 -34.53 -56.27
CA GLY A 4 -4.00 -34.52 -54.99
C GLY A 4 -4.75 -35.34 -53.94
N ALA A 5 -4.06 -36.32 -53.37
CA ALA A 5 -4.59 -37.18 -52.33
C ALA A 5 -4.42 -36.53 -50.95
N GLY A 6 -5.52 -36.49 -50.21
CA GLY A 6 -5.54 -36.89 -48.80
C GLY A 6 -5.01 -35.88 -47.80
N GLY A 7 -5.86 -34.93 -47.43
CA GLY A 7 -5.80 -34.33 -46.10
C GLY A 7 -6.14 -35.37 -45.04
N SER A 8 -5.40 -35.37 -43.94
CA SER A 8 -5.83 -35.98 -42.68
C SER A 8 -5.08 -35.35 -41.50
N GLY A 9 -5.84 -35.02 -40.46
CA GLY A 9 -5.31 -34.78 -39.13
C GLY A 9 -4.88 -33.35 -38.82
N GLY A 10 -5.78 -32.39 -39.01
CA GLY A 10 -5.72 -31.11 -38.31
C GLY A 10 -5.59 -31.38 -36.81
N ARG A 11 -4.41 -31.06 -36.27
CA ARG A 11 -4.10 -31.15 -34.85
C ARG A 11 -4.94 -30.14 -34.09
N SER A 12 -5.79 -30.67 -33.22
CA SER A 12 -6.13 -30.11 -31.92
C SER A 12 -6.75 -28.72 -31.94
N ASP A 13 -8.08 -28.69 -32.03
CA ASP A 13 -8.90 -27.67 -31.37
C ASP A 13 -8.51 -27.58 -29.88
N GLN A 14 -7.58 -26.69 -29.56
CA GLN A 14 -7.45 -26.12 -28.21
C GLN A 14 -8.45 -24.96 -28.10
N SER A 15 -9.73 -25.26 -28.32
CA SER A 15 -10.82 -24.41 -27.87
C SER A 15 -10.97 -24.60 -26.36
N GLY A 16 -10.38 -23.67 -25.60
CA GLY A 16 -10.55 -23.68 -24.15
C GLY A 16 -9.41 -23.06 -23.38
N ALA A 17 -8.89 -21.91 -23.81
CA ALA A 17 -8.29 -20.99 -22.85
C ALA A 17 -9.43 -20.47 -21.95
N GLY A 18 -9.82 -21.29 -20.97
CA GLY A 18 -10.65 -20.87 -19.86
C GLY A 18 -9.95 -19.69 -19.22
N VAL A 19 -10.53 -18.51 -19.41
CA VAL A 19 -10.09 -17.28 -18.75
C VAL A 19 -10.09 -17.59 -17.25
N SER A 20 -8.90 -17.74 -16.68
CA SER A 20 -8.77 -17.90 -15.23
C SER A 20 -9.44 -16.70 -14.57
N PRO A 21 -10.20 -16.89 -13.47
CA PRO A 21 -10.81 -15.78 -12.75
C PRO A 21 -9.72 -14.76 -12.44
N GLY A 22 -9.96 -13.53 -12.89
CA GLY A 22 -8.94 -12.56 -13.25
C GLY A 22 -7.80 -12.42 -12.25
N VAL A 23 -6.60 -12.74 -12.70
CA VAL A 23 -5.38 -12.23 -12.08
C VAL A 23 -5.42 -10.71 -12.24
N VAL A 24 -5.87 -10.00 -11.21
CA VAL A 24 -5.73 -8.55 -11.13
C VAL A 24 -4.23 -8.28 -11.04
N ARG A 25 -3.62 -7.89 -12.16
CA ARG A 25 -2.31 -7.25 -12.14
C ARG A 25 -2.57 -5.75 -12.13
N PRO A 26 -2.40 -5.03 -11.01
CA PRO A 26 -2.23 -3.61 -11.11
C PRO A 26 -0.74 -3.34 -11.39
N PRO A 27 -0.28 -3.00 -12.62
CA PRO A 27 0.99 -2.32 -12.78
C PRO A 27 0.72 -0.83 -12.61
N ALA A 28 0.38 -0.44 -11.39
CA ALA A 28 0.51 0.94 -10.99
C ALA A 28 1.24 0.86 -9.67
N SER A 29 2.43 1.45 -9.60
CA SER A 29 2.94 1.98 -8.34
C SER A 29 2.28 3.34 -8.21
N PRO A 30 1.02 3.42 -7.72
CA PRO A 30 0.35 4.71 -7.61
C PRO A 30 1.23 5.61 -6.75
N THR A 31 1.34 6.86 -7.17
CA THR A 31 1.87 7.89 -6.28
C THR A 31 0.77 8.26 -5.31
N LEU A 32 1.05 8.10 -4.02
CA LEU A 32 0.20 8.55 -2.93
C LEU A 32 0.74 9.89 -2.44
N TRP A 33 -0.15 10.84 -2.20
CA TRP A 33 0.16 12.09 -1.49
C TRP A 33 -0.40 11.99 -0.09
N LEU A 34 0.49 11.87 0.90
CA LEU A 34 0.12 11.74 2.29
C LEU A 34 0.06 13.13 2.94
N THR A 35 -1.13 13.58 3.27
CA THR A 35 -1.37 14.91 3.84
C THR A 35 -1.47 14.88 5.35
N SER A 36 -2.17 13.88 5.89
CA SER A 36 -2.44 13.74 7.32
C SER A 36 -2.61 12.28 7.71
N LEU A 37 -2.30 11.97 8.96
CA LEU A 37 -2.63 10.72 9.63
C LEU A 37 -3.41 11.04 10.90
N GLU A 38 -4.51 10.33 11.13
CA GLU A 38 -5.23 10.39 12.40
C GLU A 38 -5.06 9.05 13.13
N LEU A 39 -4.58 9.11 14.36
CA LEU A 39 -4.49 7.98 15.28
C LEU A 39 -5.67 8.07 16.25
N VAL A 40 -6.62 7.14 16.14
CA VAL A 40 -7.89 7.13 16.89
C VAL A 40 -7.94 5.95 17.85
N ASP A 41 -8.55 6.12 19.03
CA ASP A 41 -8.81 5.06 20.01
C ASP A 41 -7.59 4.18 20.33
N TRP A 42 -6.40 4.77 20.35
CA TRP A 42 -5.17 4.02 20.54
C TRP A 42 -4.99 3.65 22.02
N TYR A 43 -4.89 2.34 22.29
CA TYR A 43 -4.97 1.74 23.63
C TYR A 43 -3.65 1.69 24.42
N ALA A 44 -2.69 2.58 24.15
CA ALA A 44 -1.47 2.64 24.97
C ALA A 44 -1.62 3.66 26.11
N LYS A 45 -0.91 3.41 27.21
CA LYS A 45 -0.62 4.47 28.20
C LYS A 45 -0.05 5.66 27.41
N PRO A 46 -0.60 6.88 27.55
CA PRO A 46 -0.05 8.03 26.86
C PRO A 46 1.45 8.16 27.16
N PRO A 47 2.33 8.35 26.15
CA PRO A 47 3.73 8.61 26.43
C PRO A 47 3.82 9.90 27.21
N GLU A 48 4.86 10.01 28.03
CA GLU A 48 5.06 11.17 28.90
C GLU A 48 5.47 12.40 28.09
N GLY A 49 6.04 12.19 26.90
CA GLY A 49 6.44 13.22 25.95
C GLY A 49 5.51 13.37 24.74
N ALA A 50 6.10 13.28 23.55
CA ALA A 50 5.44 13.57 22.29
C ALA A 50 5.38 12.35 21.37
N LEU A 51 4.54 12.40 20.34
CA LEU A 51 4.51 11.42 19.26
C LEU A 51 5.09 12.00 17.98
N VAL A 52 5.68 11.14 17.16
CA VAL A 52 6.03 11.43 15.76
C VAL A 52 5.55 10.30 14.87
N ALA A 53 5.12 10.64 13.65
CA ALA A 53 4.84 9.67 12.61
C ALA A 53 6.02 9.60 11.63
N ALA A 54 6.37 8.38 11.21
CA ALA A 54 7.34 8.11 10.17
C ALA A 54 6.64 7.49 8.96
N VAL A 55 6.96 7.99 7.77
CA VAL A 55 6.56 7.37 6.50
C VAL A 55 7.74 6.58 5.97
N HIS A 56 7.51 5.30 5.73
CA HIS A 56 8.51 4.36 5.24
C HIS A 56 8.23 4.01 3.78
N LEU A 57 9.27 4.07 2.96
CA LEU A 57 9.28 3.47 1.62
C LEU A 57 10.27 2.31 1.64
N GLU A 58 9.77 1.10 1.37
CA GLU A 58 10.53 -0.14 1.52
C GLU A 58 11.15 -0.27 2.93
N ARG A 59 12.47 -0.05 3.08
CA ARG A 59 13.21 -0.16 4.33
C ARG A 59 13.70 1.19 4.87
N GLU A 60 13.41 2.29 4.19
CA GLU A 60 13.90 3.62 4.54
C GLU A 60 12.77 4.51 5.04
N VAL A 61 13.09 5.37 6.01
CA VAL A 61 12.18 6.44 6.42
C VAL A 61 12.41 7.63 5.49
N VAL A 62 11.40 7.97 4.71
CA VAL A 62 11.45 9.08 3.75
C VAL A 62 10.89 10.38 4.34
N TYR A 63 10.15 10.30 5.44
CA TYR A 63 9.63 11.47 6.14
C TYR A 63 9.37 11.20 7.62
N TRP A 64 9.65 12.22 8.43
CA TRP A 64 9.26 12.31 9.83
C TRP A 64 8.31 13.50 10.01
N SER A 65 7.18 13.30 10.68
CA SER A 65 6.30 14.40 11.05
C SER A 65 6.96 15.27 12.11
N PRO A 66 6.52 16.54 12.25
CA PRO A 66 6.73 17.28 13.49
C PRO A 66 6.23 16.48 14.69
N ARG A 67 6.84 16.72 15.86
CA ARG A 67 6.36 16.17 17.13
C ARG A 67 4.99 16.75 17.48
N VAL A 68 4.10 15.88 17.94
CA VAL A 68 2.77 16.24 18.43
C VAL A 68 2.70 15.94 19.91
N GLN A 69 2.37 16.96 20.71
CA GLN A 69 2.16 16.77 22.15
C GLN A 69 0.91 15.94 22.36
N VAL A 70 1.01 14.92 23.20
CA VAL A 70 -0.09 13.98 23.41
C VAL A 70 -0.98 14.49 24.55
N PRO A 71 -2.31 14.43 24.38
CA PRO A 71 -3.22 14.60 25.51
C PRO A 71 -2.93 13.53 26.58
N ALA A 72 -3.02 13.87 27.87
CA ALA A 72 -2.80 12.93 28.96
C ALA A 72 -3.87 11.81 29.09
N ALA A 73 -4.72 11.61 28.08
CA ALA A 73 -5.83 10.67 28.08
C ALA A 73 -5.63 9.56 27.05
N ALA A 74 -5.64 8.31 27.51
CA ALA A 74 -5.70 7.13 26.66
C ALA A 74 -6.99 7.16 25.81
N GLY A 75 -6.92 6.71 24.57
CA GLY A 75 -8.06 6.73 23.63
C GLY A 75 -8.33 8.08 22.96
N ALA A 76 -7.56 9.13 23.23
CA ALA A 76 -7.70 10.40 22.52
C ALA A 76 -7.24 10.30 21.06
N SER A 77 -7.91 11.01 20.15
CA SER A 77 -7.44 11.16 18.77
C SER A 77 -6.22 12.09 18.70
N VAL A 78 -5.23 11.71 17.89
CA VAL A 78 -4.04 12.53 17.59
C VAL A 78 -3.87 12.65 16.08
N SER A 79 -3.69 13.88 15.60
CA SER A 79 -3.48 14.16 14.18
C SER A 79 -2.01 14.51 13.91
N PHE A 80 -1.46 13.94 12.85
CA PHE A 80 -0.12 14.23 12.34
C PHE A 80 -0.23 14.89 10.96
N GLU A 81 0.48 16.00 10.76
CA GLU A 81 0.63 16.63 9.45
C GLU A 81 1.79 15.97 8.68
N LEU A 82 1.45 15.38 7.53
CA LEU A 82 2.40 14.70 6.64
C LEU A 82 2.78 15.55 5.41
N ARG A 83 2.29 16.81 5.34
CA ARG A 83 2.73 17.85 4.39
C ARG A 83 2.67 17.47 2.90
N GLY A 84 1.85 16.50 2.53
CA GLY A 84 1.69 16.08 1.13
C GLY A 84 2.87 15.27 0.60
N VAL A 85 3.55 14.51 1.47
CA VAL A 85 4.66 13.62 1.07
C VAL A 85 4.20 12.69 -0.05
N ALA A 86 4.89 12.77 -1.18
CA ALA A 86 4.63 11.95 -2.35
C ALA A 86 5.48 10.68 -2.31
N VAL A 87 4.85 9.51 -2.34
CA VAL A 87 5.50 8.20 -2.28
C VAL A 87 4.87 7.27 -3.31
N ALA A 88 5.70 6.53 -4.04
CA ALA A 88 5.24 5.62 -5.09
C ALA A 88 5.30 4.17 -4.61
N GLY A 89 4.19 3.45 -4.74
CA GLY A 89 4.09 2.04 -4.35
C GLY A 89 3.61 1.84 -2.92
N ASP A 90 4.02 0.73 -2.31
CA ASP A 90 3.58 0.34 -0.97
C ASP A 90 4.30 1.14 0.10
N VAL A 91 3.52 1.65 1.05
CA VAL A 91 4.01 2.55 2.10
C VAL A 91 3.59 2.00 3.44
N ARG A 92 4.53 2.03 4.39
CA ARG A 92 4.23 1.78 5.80
C ARG A 92 4.30 3.11 6.54
N VAL A 93 3.31 3.37 7.39
CA VAL A 93 3.36 4.50 8.33
C VAL A 93 3.47 3.92 9.74
N SER A 94 4.34 4.49 10.58
CA SER A 94 4.53 4.04 11.96
C SER A 94 4.57 5.25 12.88
N VAL A 95 4.07 5.09 14.11
CA VAL A 95 4.04 6.14 15.12
C VAL A 95 4.97 5.75 16.26
N PHE A 96 5.80 6.68 16.70
CA PHE A 96 6.78 6.49 17.77
C PHE A 96 6.53 7.47 18.91
N ALA A 97 6.69 6.98 20.13
CA ALA A 97 6.81 7.82 21.31
C ALA A 97 8.23 8.38 21.41
N LEU A 98 8.32 9.64 21.80
CA LEU A 98 9.54 10.30 22.21
C LEU A 98 9.53 10.40 23.73
N ASP A 99 10.59 9.88 24.34
CA ASP A 99 10.84 9.89 25.78
C ASP A 99 11.18 11.31 26.29
#